data_AF-A0A2T5J0C7-F1
#
_entry.id   AF-A0A2T5J0C7-F1
#
_cell.length_a   1.000
_cell.length_b   1.000
_cell.length_c   1.000
_cell.angle_alpha   90.00
_cell.angle_beta   90.00
_cell.angle_gamma   90.00
#
_symmetry.space_group_name_H-M   'P 1'
#
loop_
_entity.id
_entity.type
_entity.pdbx_description
1 polymer ?
#
loop_
_entity_poly.entity_id
_entity_poly.type
_entity_poly.pdbx_seq_one_letter_code
_entity_poly.pdbx_strand_id
1 'polypeptide(L)'
;MIYQQTEEQDKSAILRRIAFVCDELGVGQVDISSKDLEYVCYKMRTGFPCKYGLEKASVFKKVAYFVALFIQHKPIKSELLAVEVGTELAKVNINALIAFDIAIRVLSRAKINRSDGKVFTGIRRISLSNHSYMDILDTLSSPNEAQITAPTHFKLLAVFFEQLVYKDNPDIQYPDDHKPAVYEVRSIVHSPSAGDDLAGT
;
A
#
# COMPACT_ATOMS: atom_id res chain seq x y z
N MET A 1 -7.65 11.53 2.33
CA MET A 1 -8.41 10.33 1.89
C MET A 1 -8.56 9.38 3.05
N ILE A 2 -7.48 9.09 3.76
CA ILE A 2 -7.46 8.52 5.11
C ILE A 2 -6.81 9.52 6.07
N TYR A 3 -6.98 9.34 7.38
CA TYR A 3 -6.47 10.24 8.43
C TYR A 3 -6.96 11.69 8.29
N GLN A 4 -8.24 11.86 7.98
CA GLN A 4 -8.92 13.16 8.01
C GLN A 4 -9.10 13.66 9.47
N GLN A 5 -9.95 14.65 9.71
CA GLN A 5 -10.15 15.14 11.08
C GLN A 5 -10.95 14.14 11.93
N THR A 6 -11.91 13.43 11.34
CA THR A 6 -12.77 12.46 12.05
C THR A 6 -12.83 11.09 11.37
N GLU A 7 -13.29 10.08 12.12
CA GLU A 7 -13.51 8.72 11.62
C GLU A 7 -14.60 8.68 10.53
N GLU A 8 -15.66 9.48 10.68
CA GLU A 8 -16.76 9.58 9.71
C GLU A 8 -16.29 10.18 8.38
N GLN A 9 -15.38 11.15 8.43
CA GLN A 9 -14.78 11.73 7.22
C GLN A 9 -13.92 10.71 6.47
N ASP A 10 -13.18 9.86 7.19
CA ASP A 10 -12.41 8.76 6.61
C ASP A 10 -13.34 7.70 6.01
N LYS A 11 -14.32 7.23 6.78
CA LYS A 11 -15.33 6.26 6.31
C LYS A 11 -15.98 6.74 5.01
N SER A 12 -16.44 7.99 5.00
CA SER A 12 -17.08 8.59 3.83
C SER A 12 -16.13 8.70 2.63
N ALA A 13 -14.86 9.04 2.86
CA ALA A 13 -13.86 9.12 1.80
C ALA A 13 -13.49 7.75 1.23
N ILE A 14 -13.39 6.72 2.08
CA ILE A 14 -13.13 5.33 1.69
C ILE A 14 -14.31 4.79 0.89
N LEU A 15 -15.55 4.96 1.35
CA LEU A 15 -16.76 4.52 0.63
C LEU A 15 -16.85 5.15 -0.76
N ARG A 16 -16.63 6.46 -0.87
CA ARG A 16 -16.59 7.14 -2.19
C ARG A 16 -15.51 6.56 -3.09
N ARG A 17 -14.37 6.16 -2.52
CA ARG A 17 -13.28 5.56 -3.30
C ARG A 17 -13.60 4.15 -3.74
N ILE A 18 -14.21 3.33 -2.89
CA ILE A 18 -14.70 1.99 -3.24
C ILE A 18 -15.66 2.10 -4.43
N ALA A 19 -16.67 2.97 -4.33
CA ALA A 19 -17.65 3.19 -5.39
C ALA A 19 -16.99 3.58 -6.71
N PHE A 20 -16.06 4.55 -6.68
CA PHE A 20 -15.33 4.97 -7.88
C PHE A 20 -14.54 3.82 -8.52
N VAL A 21 -13.83 3.00 -7.73
CA VAL A 21 -13.02 1.91 -8.29
C VAL A 21 -13.90 0.79 -8.83
N CYS A 22 -15.01 0.47 -8.16
CA CYS A 22 -15.94 -0.55 -8.65
C CYS A 22 -16.57 -0.12 -10.00
N ASP A 23 -16.97 1.14 -10.11
CA ASP A 23 -17.49 1.73 -11.35
C ASP A 23 -16.48 1.64 -12.51
N GLU A 24 -15.21 2.03 -12.27
CA GLU A 24 -14.14 1.94 -13.28
C GLU A 24 -13.83 0.49 -13.71
N LEU A 25 -14.06 -0.48 -12.81
CA LEU A 25 -13.89 -1.90 -13.11
C LEU A 25 -15.12 -2.54 -13.77
N GLY A 26 -16.24 -1.80 -13.90
CA GLY A 26 -17.51 -2.36 -14.35
C GLY A 26 -18.12 -3.36 -13.36
N VAL A 27 -17.68 -3.33 -12.10
CA VAL A 27 -18.20 -4.17 -11.02
C VAL A 27 -19.43 -3.47 -10.45
N GLY A 28 -20.51 -4.25 -10.28
CA GLY A 28 -21.74 -3.74 -9.69
C GLY A 28 -21.61 -3.30 -8.23
N GLN A 29 -22.76 -3.15 -7.56
CA GLN A 29 -22.76 -2.82 -6.15
C GLN A 29 -22.10 -3.93 -5.33
N VAL A 30 -21.06 -3.59 -4.56
CA VAL A 30 -20.39 -4.50 -3.64
C VAL A 30 -21.02 -4.47 -2.25
N ASP A 31 -21.02 -5.61 -1.56
CA ASP A 31 -21.42 -5.72 -0.16
C ASP A 31 -20.29 -5.23 0.74
N ILE A 32 -20.61 -4.28 1.63
CA ILE A 32 -19.66 -3.62 2.53
C ILE A 32 -20.16 -3.75 3.97
N SER A 33 -19.38 -4.44 4.79
CA SER A 33 -19.58 -4.50 6.24
C SER A 33 -19.25 -3.15 6.88
N SER A 34 -20.30 -2.42 7.23
CA SER A 34 -20.16 -1.15 7.96
C SER A 34 -19.39 -1.32 9.27
N LYS A 35 -19.63 -2.42 9.99
CA LYS A 35 -18.95 -2.76 11.24
C LYS A 35 -17.44 -2.90 11.05
N ASP A 36 -17.00 -3.64 10.03
CA ASP A 36 -15.56 -3.86 9.79
C ASP A 36 -14.89 -2.59 9.28
N LEU A 37 -15.58 -1.81 8.45
CA LEU A 37 -15.07 -0.53 7.98
C LEU A 37 -14.91 0.50 9.11
N GLU A 38 -15.90 0.58 10.00
CA GLU A 38 -15.83 1.39 11.22
C GLU A 38 -14.68 0.95 12.11
N TYR A 39 -14.51 -0.36 12.29
CA TYR A 39 -13.40 -0.91 13.05
C TYR A 39 -12.04 -0.51 12.45
N VAL A 40 -11.87 -0.58 11.13
CA VAL A 40 -10.66 -0.10 10.46
C VAL A 40 -10.41 1.39 10.72
N CYS A 41 -11.46 2.23 10.60
CA CYS A 41 -11.35 3.68 10.80
C CYS A 41 -11.00 4.04 12.25
N TYR A 42 -11.58 3.34 13.21
CA TYR A 42 -11.26 3.47 14.62
C TYR A 42 -9.82 3.03 14.93
N LYS A 43 -9.45 1.81 14.52
CA LYS A 43 -8.15 1.23 14.86
C LYS A 43 -6.98 1.97 14.24
N MET A 44 -7.14 2.48 13.01
CA MET A 44 -6.07 3.23 12.37
C MET A 44 -5.64 4.46 13.17
N ARG A 45 -6.50 4.95 14.08
CA ARG A 45 -6.22 6.08 15.00
C ARG A 45 -5.81 5.62 16.41
N THR A 46 -6.54 4.69 17.01
CA THR A 46 -6.39 4.34 18.43
C THR A 46 -5.34 3.27 18.73
N GLY A 47 -4.88 2.52 17.72
CA GLY A 47 -3.93 1.41 17.86
C GLY A 47 -2.59 1.60 17.15
N PHE A 48 -2.23 2.82 16.78
CA PHE A 48 -1.14 3.07 15.84
C PHE A 48 0.24 2.58 16.36
N PRO A 49 0.91 1.61 15.70
CA PRO A 49 2.11 0.95 16.21
C PRO A 49 3.39 1.77 15.93
N CYS A 50 3.42 3.03 16.35
CA CYS A 50 4.58 3.90 16.25
C CYS A 50 4.97 4.48 17.61
N LYS A 51 6.25 4.38 17.95
CA LYS A 51 6.83 4.85 19.22
C LYS A 51 6.45 6.30 19.57
N TYR A 52 6.29 7.15 18.55
CA TYR A 52 6.05 8.58 18.71
C TYR A 52 4.58 8.98 18.49
N GLY A 53 3.68 7.99 18.38
CA GLY A 53 2.25 8.20 18.12
C GLY A 53 1.93 8.52 16.66
N LEU A 54 0.63 8.65 16.38
CA LEU A 54 0.09 8.89 15.05
C LEU A 54 0.55 10.23 14.44
N GLU A 55 0.55 11.29 15.23
CA GLU A 55 0.85 12.66 14.75
C GLU A 55 2.28 12.79 14.21
N LYS A 56 3.22 12.06 14.82
CA LYS A 56 4.64 12.05 14.43
C LYS A 56 4.97 10.96 13.41
N ALA A 57 4.00 10.14 13.01
CA ALA A 57 4.22 9.08 12.04
C ALA A 57 4.35 9.64 10.62
N SER A 58 5.30 9.09 9.86
CA SER A 58 5.41 9.40 8.43
C SER A 58 4.17 8.94 7.68
N VAL A 59 3.89 9.58 6.53
CA VAL A 59 2.78 9.18 5.66
C VAL A 59 2.89 7.72 5.22
N PHE A 60 4.10 7.20 5.01
CA PHE A 60 4.35 5.80 4.66
C PHE A 60 3.85 4.84 5.73
N LYS A 61 4.13 5.14 7.01
CA LYS A 61 3.63 4.36 8.14
C LYS A 61 2.11 4.44 8.23
N LYS A 62 1.54 5.63 8.07
CA LYS A 62 0.08 5.83 8.09
C LYS A 62 -0.61 4.98 7.03
N VAL A 63 -0.14 5.06 5.79
CA VAL A 63 -0.65 4.27 4.66
C VAL A 63 -0.45 2.77 4.89
N ALA A 64 0.73 2.34 5.33
CA ALA A 64 1.01 0.94 5.61
C ALA A 64 0.07 0.34 6.66
N TYR A 65 -0.19 1.07 7.74
CA TYR A 65 -1.07 0.60 8.80
C TYR A 65 -2.52 0.50 8.31
N PHE A 66 -2.99 1.50 7.55
CA PHE A 66 -4.30 1.45 6.91
C PHE A 66 -4.43 0.23 5.99
N VAL A 67 -3.47 0.02 5.08
CA VAL A 67 -3.51 -1.10 4.13
C VAL A 67 -3.56 -2.43 4.86
N ALA A 68 -2.70 -2.62 5.87
CA ALA A 68 -2.68 -3.84 6.65
C ALA A 68 -4.00 -4.10 7.39
N LEU A 69 -4.59 -3.07 8.03
CA LEU A 69 -5.89 -3.19 8.70
C LEU A 69 -7.02 -3.48 7.71
N PHE A 70 -7.07 -2.78 6.58
CA PHE A 70 -8.13 -2.92 5.60
C PHE A 70 -8.14 -4.33 4.99
N ILE A 71 -6.97 -4.86 4.64
CA ILE A 71 -6.83 -6.23 4.13
C ILE A 71 -7.14 -7.26 5.21
N GLN A 72 -6.66 -7.04 6.45
CA GLN A 72 -6.89 -7.95 7.58
C GLN A 72 -8.38 -8.10 7.90
N HIS A 73 -9.13 -7.00 7.91
CA HIS A 73 -10.54 -6.98 8.33
C HIS A 73 -11.54 -7.21 7.20
N LYS A 74 -11.09 -7.13 5.93
CA LYS A 74 -11.89 -7.43 4.74
C LYS A 74 -13.28 -6.77 4.78
N PRO A 75 -13.40 -5.43 4.86
CA PRO A 75 -14.69 -4.76 4.95
C PRO A 75 -15.57 -4.98 3.73
N ILE A 76 -15.00 -5.22 2.55
CA ILE A 76 -15.74 -5.61 1.35
C ILE A 76 -15.91 -7.13 1.35
N LYS A 77 -17.16 -7.60 1.31
CA LYS A 77 -17.53 -9.02 1.40
C LYS A 77 -17.76 -9.67 0.04
N SER A 78 -18.01 -8.86 -0.99
CA SER A 78 -18.06 -9.33 -2.38
C SER A 78 -16.70 -9.82 -2.86
N GLU A 79 -16.74 -10.77 -3.79
CA GLU A 79 -15.61 -11.19 -4.60
C GLU A 79 -15.69 -10.55 -5.99
N LEU A 80 -14.57 -10.53 -6.71
CA LEU A 80 -14.54 -10.08 -8.10
C LEU A 80 -14.89 -11.25 -9.01
N LEU A 81 -15.88 -11.09 -9.88
CA LEU A 81 -16.26 -12.14 -10.81
C LEU A 81 -15.48 -12.02 -12.13
N ALA A 82 -15.01 -13.16 -12.66
CA ALA A 82 -14.25 -13.18 -13.91
C ALA A 82 -15.01 -12.62 -15.13
N VAL A 83 -16.35 -12.68 -15.09
CA VAL A 83 -17.21 -12.07 -16.13
C VAL A 83 -17.16 -10.53 -16.12
N GLU A 84 -16.87 -9.93 -14.97
CA GLU A 84 -16.82 -8.47 -14.80
C GLU A 84 -15.41 -7.95 -15.13
N VAL A 85 -14.37 -8.62 -14.60
CA VAL A 85 -13.00 -8.07 -14.58
C VAL A 85 -11.95 -8.93 -15.31
N GLY A 86 -12.35 -10.04 -15.91
CA GLY A 86 -11.44 -11.01 -16.51
C GLY A 86 -10.81 -11.98 -15.50
N THR A 87 -10.14 -13.02 -16.00
CA THR A 87 -9.66 -14.15 -15.18
C THR A 87 -8.54 -13.80 -14.23
N GLU A 88 -7.65 -12.88 -14.60
CA GLU A 88 -6.50 -12.54 -13.76
C GLU A 88 -6.92 -11.67 -12.58
N LEU A 89 -7.75 -10.65 -12.80
CA LEU A 89 -8.19 -9.76 -11.73
C LEU A 89 -9.21 -10.43 -10.79
N ALA A 90 -9.99 -11.40 -11.28
CA ALA A 90 -10.92 -12.16 -10.44
C ALA A 90 -10.23 -13.00 -9.36
N LYS A 91 -8.93 -13.29 -9.50
CA LYS A 91 -8.13 -13.98 -8.46
C LYS A 91 -7.69 -13.03 -7.33
N VAL A 92 -7.79 -11.72 -7.56
CA VAL A 92 -7.32 -10.69 -6.61
C VAL A 92 -8.37 -10.45 -5.53
N ASN A 93 -7.91 -10.34 -4.28
CA ASN A 93 -8.74 -9.88 -3.18
C ASN A 93 -9.10 -8.40 -3.40
N ILE A 94 -10.40 -8.09 -3.59
CA ILE A 94 -10.87 -6.71 -3.79
C ILE A 94 -10.44 -5.76 -2.67
N ASN A 95 -10.31 -6.24 -1.43
CA ASN A 95 -9.82 -5.42 -0.33
C ASN A 95 -8.36 -5.02 -0.50
N ALA A 96 -7.52 -5.91 -1.06
CA ALA A 96 -6.13 -5.60 -1.38
C ALA A 96 -6.03 -4.59 -2.52
N LEU A 97 -6.83 -4.77 -3.59
CA LEU A 97 -6.92 -3.84 -4.71
C LEU A 97 -7.30 -2.43 -4.25
N ILE A 98 -8.39 -2.31 -3.50
CA ILE A 98 -8.88 -1.03 -2.99
C ILE A 98 -7.88 -0.39 -2.03
N ALA A 99 -7.33 -1.16 -1.08
CA ALA A 99 -6.37 -0.66 -0.12
C ALA A 99 -5.11 -0.11 -0.83
N PHE A 100 -4.61 -0.84 -1.82
CA PHE A 100 -3.44 -0.44 -2.59
C PHE A 100 -3.71 0.80 -3.47
N ASP A 101 -4.86 0.90 -4.14
CA ASP A 101 -5.22 2.11 -4.89
C ASP A 101 -5.34 3.35 -3.98
N ILE A 102 -5.96 3.20 -2.79
CA ILE A 102 -6.00 4.27 -1.80
C ILE A 102 -4.58 4.67 -1.38
N ALA A 103 -3.70 3.69 -1.13
CA ALA A 103 -2.31 3.93 -0.76
C ALA A 103 -1.58 4.77 -1.82
N ILE A 104 -1.61 4.34 -3.08
CA ILE A 104 -0.94 5.05 -4.18
C ILE A 104 -1.46 6.49 -4.32
N ARG A 105 -2.77 6.71 -4.17
CA ARG A 105 -3.37 8.05 -4.27
C ARG A 105 -3.03 8.96 -3.11
N VAL A 106 -2.97 8.41 -1.89
CA VAL A 106 -2.56 9.16 -0.71
C VAL A 106 -1.10 9.57 -0.85
N LEU A 107 -0.23 8.62 -1.22
CA LEU A 107 1.21 8.86 -1.36
C LEU A 107 1.51 9.86 -2.48
N SER A 108 0.86 9.74 -3.64
CA SER A 108 1.05 10.69 -4.76
C SER A 108 0.59 12.13 -4.45
N ARG A 109 -0.14 12.34 -3.35
CA ARG A 109 -0.63 13.67 -2.92
C ARG A 109 -0.06 14.07 -1.56
N ALA A 110 0.86 13.30 -1.02
CA ALA A 110 1.37 13.53 0.31
C ALA A 110 2.32 14.74 0.35
N LYS A 111 2.42 15.32 1.54
CA LYS A 111 3.48 16.25 1.91
C LYS A 111 4.47 15.49 2.78
N ILE A 112 5.74 15.47 2.37
CA ILE A 112 6.80 14.78 3.12
C ILE A 112 7.65 15.82 3.83
N ASN A 113 7.73 15.71 5.16
CA ASN A 113 8.61 16.52 5.99
C ASN A 113 9.82 15.68 6.37
N ARG A 114 11.03 16.17 6.07
CA ARG A 114 12.29 15.53 6.46
C ARG A 114 12.81 16.08 7.78
N SER A 115 13.67 15.30 8.42
CA SER A 115 14.37 15.67 9.66
C SER A 115 15.27 16.90 9.50
N ASP A 116 15.78 17.14 8.29
CA ASP A 116 16.56 18.33 7.93
C ASP A 116 15.69 19.60 7.74
N GLY A 117 14.39 19.53 8.02
CA GLY A 117 13.45 20.63 7.88
C GLY A 117 12.96 20.87 6.45
N LYS A 118 13.46 20.12 5.45
CA LYS A 118 12.95 20.23 4.08
C LYS A 118 11.55 19.64 3.98
N VAL A 119 10.75 20.29 3.15
CA VAL A 119 9.35 19.96 2.93
C VAL A 119 9.13 19.74 1.44
N PHE A 120 8.67 18.54 1.09
CA PHE A 120 8.39 18.17 -0.29
C PHE A 120 6.88 18.13 -0.50
N THR A 121 6.43 18.88 -1.50
CA THR A 121 5.05 18.93 -1.97
C THR A 121 5.03 18.61 -3.46
N GLY A 122 3.93 18.05 -3.97
CA GLY A 122 3.82 17.75 -5.40
C GLY A 122 4.63 16.51 -5.81
N ILE A 123 4.55 15.45 -5.01
CA ILE A 123 5.17 14.15 -5.31
C ILE A 123 4.69 13.68 -6.68
N ARG A 124 5.64 13.29 -7.56
CA ARG A 124 5.34 12.73 -8.86
C ARG A 124 4.53 11.44 -8.70
N ARG A 125 3.67 11.17 -9.68
CA ARG A 125 2.84 9.95 -9.71
C ARG A 125 3.73 8.71 -9.62
N ILE A 126 3.39 7.81 -8.69
CA ILE A 126 4.01 6.50 -8.60
C ILE A 126 3.64 5.69 -9.85
N SER A 127 4.64 5.22 -10.57
CA SER A 127 4.51 4.50 -11.83
C SER A 127 4.91 3.04 -11.64
N LEU A 128 4.03 2.13 -12.01
CA LEU A 128 4.22 0.68 -11.94
C LEU A 128 3.99 0.07 -13.32
N SER A 129 4.76 -0.96 -13.66
CA SER A 129 4.39 -1.80 -14.80
C SER A 129 3.14 -2.62 -14.46
N ASN A 130 2.39 -3.07 -15.47
CA ASN A 130 1.23 -3.92 -15.24
C ASN A 130 1.62 -5.22 -14.51
N HIS A 131 2.78 -5.81 -14.85
CA HIS A 131 3.28 -7.01 -14.19
C HIS A 131 3.55 -6.76 -12.71
N SER A 132 4.33 -5.74 -12.38
CA SER A 132 4.62 -5.39 -10.98
C SER A 132 3.35 -5.04 -10.20
N TYR A 133 2.39 -4.35 -10.83
CA TYR A 133 1.11 -4.05 -10.21
C TYR A 133 0.35 -5.32 -9.83
N MET A 134 0.27 -6.28 -10.75
CA MET A 134 -0.39 -7.57 -10.49
C MET A 134 0.35 -8.39 -9.44
N ASP A 135 1.68 -8.45 -9.47
CA ASP A 135 2.48 -9.20 -8.47
C ASP A 135 2.29 -8.63 -7.06
N ILE A 136 2.20 -7.30 -6.93
CA ILE A 136 1.91 -6.65 -5.65
C ILE A 136 0.51 -7.03 -5.17
N LEU A 137 -0.49 -6.98 -6.06
CA LEU A 137 -1.86 -7.35 -5.71
C LEU A 137 -1.97 -8.82 -5.32
N ASP A 138 -1.29 -9.72 -6.03
CA ASP A 138 -1.25 -11.15 -5.72
C ASP A 138 -0.61 -11.38 -4.34
N THR A 139 0.55 -10.76 -4.08
CA THR A 139 1.24 -10.79 -2.78
C THR A 139 0.33 -10.30 -1.65
N LEU A 140 -0.39 -9.20 -1.86
CA LEU A 140 -1.33 -8.64 -0.87
C LEU A 140 -2.62 -9.46 -0.74
N SER A 141 -2.97 -10.25 -1.75
CA SER A 141 -4.17 -11.07 -1.80
C SER A 141 -3.98 -12.48 -1.23
N SER A 142 -2.72 -12.90 -1.01
CA SER A 142 -2.34 -14.29 -0.74
C SER A 142 -3.33 -15.01 0.20
N PRO A 143 -4.12 -15.96 -0.33
CA PRO A 143 -5.09 -16.73 0.46
C PRO A 143 -4.43 -17.89 1.20
N ASN A 144 -3.20 -18.26 0.84
CA ASN A 144 -2.53 -19.50 1.26
C ASN A 144 -1.28 -19.28 2.14
N GLU A 145 -0.80 -18.03 2.27
CA GLU A 145 0.29 -17.67 3.17
C GLU A 145 -0.23 -16.78 4.30
N ALA A 146 0.60 -16.55 5.33
CA ALA A 146 0.24 -15.81 6.53
C ALA A 146 -0.48 -14.50 6.17
N GLN A 147 -1.80 -14.47 6.38
CA GLN A 147 -2.67 -13.34 6.06
C GLN A 147 -2.00 -12.03 6.49
N ILE A 148 -2.01 -11.01 5.62
CA ILE A 148 -1.52 -9.69 5.99
C ILE A 148 -2.20 -9.25 7.27
N THR A 149 -1.42 -9.05 8.33
CA THR A 149 -1.88 -8.47 9.59
C THR A 149 -1.07 -7.25 9.94
N ALA A 150 -1.72 -6.28 10.58
CA ALA A 150 -1.05 -5.05 10.98
C ALA A 150 0.14 -5.28 11.92
N PRO A 151 0.10 -6.19 12.91
CA PRO A 151 1.26 -6.44 13.79
C PRO A 151 2.51 -6.95 13.06
N THR A 152 2.35 -7.81 12.05
CA THR A 152 3.50 -8.45 11.39
C THR A 152 3.96 -7.71 10.13
N HIS A 153 3.05 -7.09 9.38
CA HIS A 153 3.37 -6.53 8.05
C HIS A 153 3.52 -5.01 8.02
N PHE A 154 3.10 -4.29 9.07
CA PHE A 154 3.15 -2.82 9.10
C PHE A 154 4.52 -2.24 8.75
N LYS A 155 5.60 -2.78 9.34
CA LYS A 155 6.96 -2.26 9.11
C LYS A 155 7.43 -2.52 7.69
N LEU A 156 7.18 -3.73 7.16
CA LEU A 156 7.55 -4.10 5.81
C LEU A 156 6.81 -3.24 4.79
N LEU A 157 5.49 -3.11 4.93
CA LEU A 157 4.67 -2.26 4.07
C LEU A 157 5.09 -0.79 4.13
N ALA A 158 5.46 -0.29 5.31
CA ALA A 158 5.94 1.09 5.46
C ALA A 158 7.22 1.34 4.65
N VAL A 159 8.19 0.43 4.72
CA VAL A 159 9.43 0.51 3.93
C VAL A 159 9.10 0.35 2.44
N PHE A 160 8.27 -0.61 2.08
CA PHE A 160 7.86 -0.84 0.69
C PHE A 160 7.23 0.42 0.06
N PHE A 161 6.25 1.04 0.72
CA PHE A 161 5.62 2.26 0.23
C PHE A 161 6.58 3.46 0.15
N GLU A 162 7.53 3.54 1.09
CA GLU A 162 8.59 4.54 1.06
C GLU A 162 9.49 4.35 -0.18
N GLN A 163 9.95 3.13 -0.43
CA GLN A 163 10.79 2.82 -1.60
C GLN A 163 10.04 3.04 -2.92
N LEU A 164 8.74 2.71 -2.99
CA LEU A 164 7.93 3.00 -4.17
C LEU A 164 7.89 4.50 -4.49
N VAL A 165 7.78 5.35 -3.47
CA VAL A 165 7.80 6.81 -3.67
C VAL A 165 9.18 7.27 -4.10
N TYR A 166 10.25 6.82 -3.45
CA TYR A 166 11.63 7.23 -3.79
C TYR A 166 12.06 6.82 -5.19
N LYS A 167 11.60 5.66 -5.69
CA LYS A 167 11.88 5.21 -7.06
C LYS A 167 11.57 6.29 -8.11
N ASP A 168 10.39 6.92 -8.00
CA ASP A 168 9.94 7.94 -8.96
C ASP A 168 10.24 9.37 -8.45
N ASN A 169 10.72 9.51 -7.21
CA ASN A 169 11.01 10.78 -6.53
C ASN A 169 12.36 10.72 -5.78
N PRO A 170 13.49 10.46 -6.47
CA PRO A 170 14.80 10.27 -5.84
C PRO A 170 15.28 11.49 -5.06
N ASP A 171 14.83 12.68 -5.46
CA ASP A 171 15.10 13.96 -4.81
C ASP A 171 14.54 14.06 -3.38
N ILE A 172 13.57 13.21 -3.02
CA ILE A 172 12.98 13.14 -1.68
C ILE A 172 13.79 12.20 -0.77
N GLN A 173 14.48 11.21 -1.33
CA GLN A 173 15.19 10.17 -0.60
C GLN A 173 16.21 10.77 0.38
N TYR A 174 16.32 10.16 1.57
CA TYR A 174 17.31 10.57 2.55
C TYR A 174 18.73 10.47 1.96
N PRO A 175 19.65 11.38 2.33
CA PRO A 175 21.03 11.31 1.85
C PRO A 175 21.68 10.01 2.34
N ASP A 176 22.70 9.54 1.63
CA ASP A 176 23.51 8.38 2.02
C ASP A 176 24.45 8.65 3.23
N ASP A 177 24.10 9.62 4.08
CA ASP A 177 24.90 10.05 5.23
C ASP A 177 24.74 9.14 6.45
N HIS A 178 23.88 8.14 6.37
CA HIS A 178 23.72 7.09 7.37
C HIS A 178 24.11 5.74 6.77
N LYS A 179 25.41 5.52 6.56
CA LYS A 179 25.93 4.17 6.40
C LYS A 179 25.89 3.47 7.76
N PRO A 180 24.96 2.54 8.03
CA PRO A 180 25.26 1.54 9.06
C PRO A 180 26.58 0.88 8.66
N ALA A 181 27.47 0.63 9.61
CA ALA A 181 28.82 0.10 9.40
C ALA A 181 28.91 -1.26 8.65
N VAL A 182 27.80 -1.77 8.12
CA VAL A 182 27.62 -3.13 7.59
C VAL A 182 27.45 -3.16 6.06
N TYR A 183 27.16 -2.05 5.37
CA TYR A 183 26.91 -2.05 3.93
C TYR A 183 28.06 -1.46 3.10
N GLU A 184 29.12 -2.24 2.92
CA GLU A 184 29.92 -2.24 1.68
C GLU A 184 29.44 -3.38 0.79
N VAL A 185 28.24 -3.26 0.22
CA VAL A 185 27.83 -4.17 -0.86
C VAL A 185 28.09 -3.45 -2.17
N ARG A 186 29.15 -3.87 -2.86
CA ARG A 186 29.40 -3.51 -4.26
C ARG A 186 28.16 -3.87 -5.07
N SER A 187 27.52 -2.86 -5.67
CA SER A 187 26.39 -3.04 -6.56
C SER A 187 26.81 -3.86 -7.78
N ILE A 188 26.40 -5.12 -7.85
CA ILE A 188 26.29 -5.85 -9.11
C ILE A 188 24.81 -5.81 -9.48
N VAL A 189 24.51 -5.06 -10.54
CA VAL A 189 23.22 -5.04 -11.19
C VAL A 189 23.15 -6.31 -12.05
N HIS A 190 22.14 -7.16 -11.83
CA HIS A 190 21.76 -8.18 -12.79
C HIS A 190 20.31 -7.99 -13.21
N SER A 191 20.10 -7.89 -14.52
CA SER A 191 19.01 -8.53 -15.28
C SER A 191 19.18 -8.16 -16.76
N PRO A 192 18.76 -8.99 -17.74
CA PRO A 192 17.61 -9.90 -17.65
C PRO A 192 17.82 -11.32 -18.22
N SER A 193 16.82 -12.15 -17.97
CA SER A 193 16.63 -13.50 -18.49
C SER A 193 16.57 -13.56 -20.03
N ALA A 194 17.39 -14.45 -20.58
CA ALA A 194 17.15 -15.20 -21.81
C ALA A 194 18.16 -16.38 -21.84
N GLY A 195 18.03 -17.29 -20.87
CA GLY A 195 18.96 -18.41 -20.70
C GLY A 195 19.54 -18.48 -19.29
N ASP A 196 18.68 -18.69 -18.29
CA ASP A 196 19.15 -19.07 -16.97
C ASP A 196 19.50 -20.57 -17.01
N ASP A 197 20.68 -20.89 -17.55
CA ASP A 197 21.33 -22.18 -17.39
C ASP A 197 21.73 -22.35 -15.91
N LEU A 198 20.77 -22.82 -15.11
CA LEU A 198 21.00 -23.24 -13.73
C LEU A 198 21.49 -24.70 -13.68
N ALA A 199 22.52 -25.03 -14.47
CA ALA A 199 23.17 -26.34 -14.41
C ALA A 199 24.63 -26.34 -14.91
N GLY A 200 25.56 -26.74 -14.02
CA GLY A 200 26.55 -27.77 -14.36
C GLY A 200 28.00 -27.34 -14.55
N THR A 201 28.77 -27.39 -13.46
CA THR A 201 29.87 -28.38 -13.34
C THR A 201 29.87 -28.96 -11.94
#